data_AF-A0A255HU44-F1
#
_entry.id   AF-A0A255HU44-F1
#
_cell.length_a   1.000
_cell.length_b   1.000
_cell.length_c   1.000
_cell.angle_alpha   90.00
_cell.angle_beta   90.00
_cell.angle_gamma   90.00
#
_symmetry.space_group_name_H-M   'P 1'
#
loop_
_entity.id
_entity.type
_entity.pdbx_description
1 polymer ?
#
loop_
_entity_poly.entity_id
_entity_poly.type
_entity_poly.pdbx_seq_one_letter_code
_entity_poly.pdbx_strand_id
1 'polypeptide(L)'
;MANKTPTFPGARTGRGQVLAVLLSNRDQAGAEPLQGRVSLAAIVKALKRKYHWPIETHSFPANTADGRASWATVYSLPEAVIAAALAAGGQDWLDSRKG
;
A
#
# COMPACT_ATOMS: atom_id res chain seq x y z
N MET A 1 16.67 -13.08 9.27
CA MET A 1 15.39 -13.32 8.55
C MET A 1 15.65 -13.01 7.10
N ALA A 2 15.41 -13.93 6.16
CA ALA A 2 15.81 -13.77 4.77
C ALA A 2 15.21 -12.47 4.19
N ASN A 3 16.09 -11.52 3.87
CA ASN A 3 15.77 -10.20 3.35
C ASN A 3 15.35 -10.35 1.88
N LYS A 4 14.15 -10.92 1.66
CA LYS A 4 13.63 -11.16 0.33
C LYS A 4 13.29 -9.83 -0.30
N THR A 5 13.87 -9.57 -1.47
CA THR A 5 13.63 -8.37 -2.25
C THR A 5 12.13 -8.23 -2.55
N PRO A 6 11.53 -7.04 -2.33
CA PRO A 6 10.14 -6.80 -2.68
C PRO A 6 9.89 -7.07 -4.17
N THR A 7 8.75 -7.65 -4.49
CA THR A 7 8.37 -7.97 -5.87
C THR A 7 7.10 -7.25 -6.27
N PHE A 8 7.05 -6.79 -7.52
CA PHE A 8 5.89 -6.05 -8.01
C PHE A 8 4.74 -7.02 -8.39
N PRO A 9 3.52 -6.84 -7.86
CA PRO A 9 2.34 -7.56 -8.31
C PRO A 9 1.93 -7.11 -9.71
N GLY A 10 0.99 -7.84 -10.34
CA GLY A 10 0.41 -7.42 -11.62
C GLY A 10 -0.15 -6.01 -11.55
N ALA A 11 0.31 -5.13 -12.44
CA ALA A 11 0.14 -3.69 -12.33
C ALA A 11 -1.33 -3.23 -12.35
N ARG A 12 -2.18 -3.94 -13.13
CA ARG A 12 -3.63 -3.67 -13.26
C ARG A 12 -4.51 -4.39 -12.22
N THR A 13 -3.92 -5.11 -11.26
CA THR A 13 -4.69 -5.79 -10.20
C THR A 13 -5.01 -4.86 -9.03
N GLY A 14 -6.01 -5.17 -8.20
CA GLY A 14 -6.30 -4.40 -6.98
C GLY A 14 -5.10 -4.29 -6.02
N ARG A 15 -4.21 -5.29 -6.01
CA ARG A 15 -2.94 -5.24 -5.25
C ARG A 15 -1.95 -4.25 -5.85
N GLY A 16 -1.86 -4.23 -7.17
CA GLY A 16 -1.09 -3.23 -7.90
C GLY A 16 -1.60 -1.81 -7.61
N GLN A 17 -2.92 -1.61 -7.63
CA GLN A 17 -3.51 -0.30 -7.31
C GLN A 17 -3.07 0.22 -5.94
N VAL A 18 -3.22 -0.59 -4.89
CA VAL A 18 -2.76 -0.25 -3.54
C VAL A 18 -1.25 0.01 -3.49
N LEU A 19 -0.43 -0.84 -4.10
CA LEU A 19 1.02 -0.64 -4.09
C LEU A 19 1.44 0.67 -4.77
N ALA A 20 0.81 1.09 -5.87
CA ALA A 20 1.15 2.36 -6.49
C ALA A 20 0.79 3.58 -5.66
N VAL A 21 -0.30 3.51 -4.87
CA VAL A 21 -0.64 4.59 -3.93
C VAL A 21 0.48 4.71 -2.89
N LEU A 22 0.91 3.58 -2.31
CA LEU A 22 2.02 3.53 -1.35
C LEU A 22 3.33 4.05 -1.95
N LEU A 23 3.66 3.66 -3.18
CA LEU A 23 4.88 4.12 -3.89
C LEU A 23 4.81 5.59 -4.29
N SER A 24 3.62 6.18 -4.41
CA SER A 24 3.44 7.62 -4.68
C SER A 24 3.63 8.47 -3.43
N ASN A 25 4.04 7.87 -2.30
CA ASN A 25 4.12 8.47 -0.98
C ASN A 25 2.83 9.21 -0.56
N ARG A 26 1.68 8.74 -1.06
CA ARG A 26 0.39 9.21 -0.60
C ARG A 26 -0.07 8.23 0.46
N ASP A 27 -0.17 8.69 1.69
CA ASP A 27 -0.80 7.93 2.76
C ASP A 27 -2.16 7.45 2.28
N GLN A 28 -2.34 6.13 2.20
CA GLN A 28 -3.65 5.58 1.97
C GLN A 28 -4.38 5.61 3.31
N ALA A 29 -4.87 6.81 3.68
CA ALA A 29 -5.91 6.94 4.68
C ALA A 29 -7.03 6.00 4.24
N GLY A 30 -7.44 5.07 5.11
CA GLY A 30 -8.34 3.96 4.83
C GLY A 30 -9.55 4.38 4.00
N ALA A 31 -9.37 4.42 2.67
CA ALA A 31 -10.41 4.79 1.75
C ALA A 31 -11.46 3.69 1.81
N GLU A 32 -12.72 4.10 1.84
CA GLU A 32 -13.87 3.20 1.78
C GLU A 32 -13.66 2.09 0.74
N PRO A 33 -14.14 0.88 1.04
CA PRO A 33 -13.67 -0.34 0.40
C PRO A 33 -13.78 -0.21 -1.12
N LEU A 34 -12.63 -0.38 -1.79
CA LEU A 34 -12.56 -0.68 -3.21
C LEU A 34 -13.69 -1.66 -3.52
N GLN A 35 -14.69 -1.25 -4.31
CA GLN A 35 -15.88 -2.04 -4.58
C GLN A 35 -15.45 -3.40 -5.17
N GLY A 36 -15.41 -4.41 -4.30
CA GLY A 36 -14.81 -5.72 -4.57
C GLY A 36 -14.74 -6.56 -3.31
N ARG A 37 -14.77 -7.89 -3.45
CA ARG A 37 -14.83 -8.86 -2.33
C ARG A 37 -13.60 -8.85 -1.39
N VAL A 38 -12.57 -8.03 -1.65
CA VAL A 38 -11.28 -8.09 -0.95
C VAL A 38 -11.00 -6.76 -0.27
N SER A 39 -10.88 -6.79 1.06
CA SER A 39 -10.56 -5.61 1.86
C SER A 39 -9.12 -5.11 1.66
N LEU A 40 -8.88 -3.83 1.92
CA LEU A 40 -7.55 -3.22 1.91
C LEU A 40 -6.57 -3.98 2.82
N ALA A 41 -7.01 -4.37 4.01
CA ALA A 41 -6.21 -5.16 4.94
C ALA A 41 -5.77 -6.52 4.35
N ALA A 42 -6.64 -7.18 3.58
CA ALA A 42 -6.28 -8.43 2.90
C ALA A 42 -5.27 -8.22 1.77
N ILE A 43 -5.39 -7.12 1.02
CA ILE A 43 -4.41 -6.72 0.01
C ILE A 43 -3.05 -6.43 0.66
N VAL A 44 -3.02 -5.62 1.72
CA VAL A 44 -1.79 -5.29 2.46
C VAL A 44 -1.15 -6.55 3.05
N LYS A 45 -1.95 -7.46 3.62
CA LYS A 45 -1.46 -8.75 4.11
C LYS A 45 -0.80 -9.58 3.00
N ALA A 46 -1.37 -9.58 1.79
CA ALA A 46 -0.78 -10.24 0.64
C ALA A 46 0.51 -9.56 0.19
N LEU A 47 0.57 -8.22 0.15
CA LEU A 47 1.78 -7.47 -0.19
C LEU A 47 2.93 -7.77 0.78
N LYS A 48 2.64 -7.82 2.09
CA LYS A 48 3.63 -8.20 3.12
C LYS A 48 4.11 -9.65 2.96
N ARG A 49 3.18 -10.62 2.88
CA ARG A 49 3.54 -12.05 2.89
C ARG A 49 4.03 -12.60 1.55
N LYS A 50 3.33 -12.29 0.47
CA LYS A 50 3.58 -12.88 -0.87
C LYS A 50 4.59 -12.07 -1.68
N TYR A 51 4.57 -10.75 -1.52
CA TYR A 51 5.38 -9.84 -2.31
C TYR A 51 6.52 -9.18 -1.51
N HIS A 52 6.64 -9.51 -0.22
CA HIS A 52 7.74 -9.11 0.66
C HIS A 52 7.91 -7.59 0.84
N TRP A 53 6.82 -6.83 0.72
CA TRP A 53 6.85 -5.38 0.95
C TRP A 53 6.86 -5.05 2.45
N PRO A 54 7.81 -4.22 2.91
CA PRO A 54 7.91 -3.80 4.31
C PRO A 54 6.92 -2.65 4.61
N ILE A 55 5.62 -2.93 4.49
CA ILE A 55 4.56 -1.95 4.72
C ILE A 55 4.42 -1.72 6.24
N GLU A 56 4.46 -0.47 6.66
CA GLU A 56 4.17 -0.07 8.03
C GLU A 56 2.65 0.11 8.22
N THR A 57 2.20 0.03 9.45
CA THR A 57 0.77 0.15 9.78
C THR A 57 0.66 0.99 11.03
N HIS A 58 0.11 2.17 10.86
CA HIS A 58 -0.04 3.16 11.93
C HIS A 58 -1.53 3.37 12.17
N SER A 59 -1.98 3.17 13.40
CA SER A 59 -3.36 3.40 13.81
C SER A 59 -3.40 4.55 14.79
N PHE A 60 -4.20 5.57 14.49
CA PHE A 60 -4.36 6.75 15.35
C PHE A 60 -5.85 7.02 15.60
N PRO A 61 -6.19 7.60 16.76
CA PRO A 61 -7.55 8.03 17.04
C PRO A 61 -7.93 9.15 16.06
N ALA A 62 -8.98 8.93 15.28
CA ALA A 62 -9.62 9.90 14.42
C ALA A 62 -10.89 10.39 15.10
N ASN A 63 -10.91 11.67 15.46
CA ASN A 63 -12.11 12.31 15.97
C ASN A 63 -13.07 12.52 14.79
N THR A 64 -14.15 11.77 14.74
CA THR A 64 -15.25 12.09 13.83
C THR A 64 -16.07 13.24 14.41
N ALA A 65 -16.63 14.08 13.54
CA ALA A 65 -17.40 15.27 13.93
C ALA A 65 -18.60 14.96 14.86
N ASP A 66 -19.01 13.69 14.94
CA ASP A 66 -20.11 13.18 15.76
C ASP A 66 -19.70 12.81 17.21
N GLY A 67 -18.45 13.07 17.62
CA GLY A 67 -17.97 12.82 18.99
C GLY A 67 -17.65 11.35 19.32
N ARG A 68 -17.69 10.46 18.32
CA ARG A 68 -17.27 9.05 18.47
C ARG A 68 -15.76 8.93 18.23
N ALA A 69 -15.07 8.23 19.12
CA ALA A 69 -13.68 7.82 18.86
C ALA A 69 -13.68 6.80 17.71
N SER A 70 -13.30 7.23 16.51
CA SER A 70 -12.99 6.34 15.40
C SER A 70 -11.48 6.09 15.38
N TRP A 71 -11.04 4.96 14.83
CA TRP A 71 -9.62 4.68 14.63
C TRP A 71 -9.33 4.71 13.13
N ALA A 72 -8.44 5.61 12.71
CA ALA A 72 -7.93 5.60 11.35
C ALA A 72 -6.70 4.68 11.30
N THR A 73 -6.67 3.76 10.34
CA THR A 73 -5.49 2.94 10.05
C THR A 73 -4.90 3.42 8.74
N VAL A 74 -3.61 3.75 8.77
CA VAL A 74 -2.84 4.19 7.62
C VAL A 74 -1.75 3.16 7.34
N TYR A 75 -1.53 2.93 6.05
CA TYR A 75 -0.47 2.07 5.55
C TYR A 75 0.53 2.95 4.79
N SER A 76 1.81 2.78 5.10
CA SER A 76 2.91 3.53 4.49
C SER A 76 4.08 2.61 4.17
N LEU A 77 4.98 3.07 3.30
CA LEU A 77 6.27 2.43 3.05
C LEU A 77 7.38 3.37 3.54
N PRO A 78 8.49 2.83 4.08
CA PRO A 78 9.64 3.66 4.39
C PRO A 78 10.15 4.37 3.13
N GLU A 79 10.49 5.66 3.23
CA GLU A 79 10.94 6.45 2.08
C GLU A 79 12.13 5.82 1.36
N ALA A 80 13.08 5.25 2.11
CA ALA A 80 14.23 4.54 1.56
C ALA A 80 13.81 3.33 0.69
N VAL A 81 12.74 2.64 1.07
CA VAL A 81 12.19 1.50 0.30
C VAL A 81 11.48 1.99 -0.95
N ILE A 82 10.74 3.10 -0.87
CA ILE A 82 10.10 3.73 -2.03
C ILE A 82 11.17 4.14 -3.04
N ALA A 83 12.21 4.85 -2.59
CA ALA A 83 13.31 5.30 -3.46
C ALA A 83 14.03 4.11 -4.13
N ALA A 84 14.36 3.06 -3.35
CA ALA A 84 15.01 1.88 -3.90
C ALA A 84 14.11 1.13 -4.90
N ALA A 85 12.82 1.02 -4.61
CA ALA A 85 11.84 0.39 -5.50
C ALA A 85 11.66 1.16 -6.81
N LEU A 86 11.56 2.50 -6.75
CA LEU A 86 11.43 3.34 -7.93
C LEU A 86 12.70 3.25 -8.80
N ALA A 87 13.88 3.25 -8.19
CA ALA A 87 15.16 3.08 -8.88
C ALA A 87 15.32 1.68 -9.52
N ALA A 88 14.73 0.64 -8.91
CA ALA A 88 14.79 -0.74 -9.40
C ALA A 88 13.75 -1.08 -10.51
N GLY A 89 13.20 -0.07 -11.20
CA GLY A 89 12.18 -0.25 -12.24
C GLY A 89 10.74 -0.06 -11.77
N GLY A 90 10.54 0.49 -10.58
CA GLY A 90 9.22 0.87 -10.09
C GLY A 90 8.55 1.95 -10.94
N GLN A 91 9.33 2.86 -11.55
CA GLN A 91 8.84 3.86 -12.52
C GLN A 91 8.24 3.18 -13.77
N ASP A 92 8.98 2.28 -14.42
CA ASP A 92 8.48 1.52 -15.57
C ASP A 92 7.23 0.71 -15.23
N TRP A 93 7.22 0.10 -14.04
CA TRP A 93 6.05 -0.62 -13.55
C TRP A 93 4.83 0.30 -13.35
N LEU A 94 5.03 1.51 -12.82
CA LEU A 94 3.96 2.51 -12.66
C LEU A 94 3.43 2.99 -14.01
N ASP A 95 4.31 3.24 -14.98
CA ASP A 95 3.91 3.69 -16.32
C ASP A 95 3.21 2.60 -17.13
N SER A 96 3.57 1.33 -16.93
CA SER A 96 2.87 0.19 -17.57
C SER A 96 1.37 0.11 -17.25
N ARG A 97 0.91 0.82 -16.22
CA ARG A 97 -0.49 0.92 -15.82
C ARG A 97 -1.31 1.92 -16.61
N LYS A 98 -0.65 2.90 -17.26
CA LYS A 98 -1.31 3.98 -18.02
C LYS A 98 -1.66 3.57 -19.45
N GLY A 99 -1.04 2.49 -19.96
CA GLY A 99 -1.31 1.93 -21.29
C GLY A 99 -2.41 0.90 -21.30
#